data_AF-A0A5R8Y834-F1
#
_entry.id   AF-A0A5R8Y834-F1
#
_cell.length_a   1.000
_cell.length_b   1.000
_cell.length_c   1.000
_cell.angle_alpha   90.00
_cell.angle_beta   90.00
_cell.angle_gamma   90.00
#
_symmetry.space_group_name_H-M   'P 1'
#
loop_
_entity.id
_entity.type
_entity.pdbx_description
1 polymer ?
#
loop_
_entity_poly.entity_id
_entity_poly.type
_entity_poly.pdbx_seq_one_letter_code
_entity_poly.pdbx_strand_id
1 'polypeptide(L)'
;MSGEADINRAPATSLAERTHKLGIWIGTRFEAIRSNPLYLALLLGFFSVVSALTLSSAFLATEEAIDLRHKEDLQKSLALVIPDDRHDNDLVTSAFTLKSEDGIEKLVYPARLGGQLEAVAYQTTALGYGGPILVLLGVDKDGQLLGVRVLQHAETPGLGDKIEADRSDWITRFAGLSLGNLLPEKWAVKKDGGAFDQFSGATITPRAVVRSVKQGLQFFEQNKAKLLAQPSDKSKG
;
A
#
# COMPACT_ATOMS: atom_id res chain seq x y z
N MET A 1 -52.18 -64.12 64.92
CA MET A 1 -51.33 -62.91 64.98
C MET A 1 -50.90 -62.63 63.55
N SER A 2 -51.73 -61.94 62.77
CA SER A 2 -51.84 -60.47 62.64
C SER A 2 -50.57 -59.84 62.08
N GLY A 3 -50.66 -59.26 60.88
CA GLY A 3 -49.59 -58.53 60.22
C GLY A 3 -49.82 -58.31 58.73
N GLU A 4 -50.88 -57.57 58.39
CA GLU A 4 -51.11 -56.92 57.10
C GLU A 4 -49.97 -55.95 56.78
N ALA A 5 -49.56 -55.83 55.50
CA ALA A 5 -49.44 -54.54 54.80
C ALA A 5 -48.62 -54.64 53.49
N ASP A 6 -49.37 -54.36 52.42
CA ASP A 6 -49.06 -53.35 51.41
C ASP A 6 -48.05 -53.68 50.30
N ILE A 7 -48.64 -54.23 49.23
CA ILE A 7 -48.17 -54.20 47.85
C ILE A 7 -47.95 -52.76 47.38
N ASN A 8 -46.76 -52.22 47.66
CA ASN A 8 -46.35 -50.90 47.20
C ASN A 8 -46.13 -50.90 45.66
N ARG A 9 -47.22 -50.74 44.91
CA ARG A 9 -47.24 -50.52 43.46
C ARG A 9 -46.72 -49.11 43.21
N ALA A 10 -45.46 -48.98 42.80
CA ALA A 10 -44.93 -47.70 42.36
C ALA A 10 -45.85 -47.11 41.27
N PRO A 11 -46.28 -45.83 41.36
CA PRO A 11 -47.18 -45.25 40.37
C PRO A 11 -46.47 -45.15 39.02
N ALA A 12 -47.07 -45.77 37.99
CA ALA A 12 -46.63 -45.60 36.61
C ALA A 12 -46.88 -44.15 36.18
N THR A 13 -45.86 -43.30 36.32
CA THR A 13 -45.89 -41.92 35.82
C THR A 13 -46.15 -41.92 34.31
N SER A 14 -47.13 -41.13 33.87
CA SER A 14 -47.54 -41.10 32.46
C SER A 14 -46.39 -40.60 31.58
N LEU A 15 -46.31 -41.10 30.33
CA LEU A 15 -45.29 -40.68 29.36
C LEU A 15 -45.24 -39.16 29.18
N ALA A 16 -46.39 -38.49 29.23
CA ALA A 16 -46.49 -37.02 29.13
C ALA A 16 -45.81 -36.30 30.31
N GLU A 17 -45.89 -36.86 31.51
CA GLU A 17 -45.26 -36.26 32.69
C GLU A 17 -43.74 -36.48 32.70
N ARG A 18 -43.29 -37.61 32.15
CA ARG A 18 -41.86 -37.92 31.95
C ARG A 18 -41.24 -37.02 30.88
N THR A 19 -41.91 -36.80 29.75
CA THR A 19 -41.41 -35.91 28.68
C THR A 19 -41.38 -34.44 29.12
N HIS A 20 -42.37 -33.99 29.89
CA HIS A 20 -42.40 -32.64 30.45
C HIS A 20 -41.28 -32.41 31.49
N LYS A 21 -41.07 -33.34 32.41
CA LYS A 21 -39.96 -33.27 33.38
C LYS A 21 -38.60 -33.34 32.71
N LEU A 22 -38.44 -34.14 31.65
CA LEU A 22 -37.21 -34.20 30.87
C LEU A 22 -36.96 -32.87 30.14
N GLY A 23 -37.98 -32.25 29.56
CA GLY A 23 -37.86 -30.93 28.91
C GLY A 23 -37.44 -29.82 29.87
N ILE A 24 -38.03 -29.78 31.07
CA ILE A 24 -37.65 -28.80 32.12
C ILE A 24 -36.25 -29.08 32.67
N TRP A 25 -35.89 -30.35 32.86
CA TRP A 25 -34.55 -30.74 33.33
C TRP A 25 -33.46 -30.42 32.31
N ILE A 26 -33.72 -30.63 31.02
CA ILE A 26 -32.83 -30.24 29.93
C ILE A 26 -32.72 -28.71 29.87
N GLY A 27 -33.85 -27.99 29.85
CA GLY A 27 -33.87 -26.53 29.78
C GLY A 27 -33.11 -25.85 30.93
N THR A 28 -33.33 -26.30 32.17
CA THR A 28 -32.64 -25.74 33.35
C THR A 28 -31.14 -26.03 33.36
N ARG A 29 -30.69 -27.19 32.84
CA ARG A 29 -29.25 -27.49 32.65
C ARG A 29 -28.63 -26.64 31.54
N PHE A 30 -29.36 -26.37 30.46
CA PHE A 30 -28.92 -25.45 29.42
C PHE A 30 -28.75 -24.02 29.96
N GLU A 31 -29.68 -23.52 30.78
CA GLU A 31 -29.59 -22.20 31.41
C GLU A 31 -28.42 -22.09 32.41
N ALA A 32 -28.15 -23.16 33.17
CA ALA A 32 -27.01 -23.22 34.08
C ALA A 32 -25.65 -23.30 33.35
N ILE A 33 -25.59 -23.97 32.20
CA ILE A 33 -24.40 -24.00 31.34
C ILE A 33 -24.19 -22.62 30.68
N ARG A 34 -25.26 -21.95 30.24
CA ARG A 34 -25.21 -20.63 29.61
C ARG A 34 -24.76 -19.51 30.56
N SER A 35 -25.10 -19.62 31.85
CA SER A 35 -24.72 -18.64 32.88
C SER A 35 -23.32 -18.87 33.45
N ASN A 36 -22.63 -19.97 33.09
CA ASN A 36 -21.25 -20.20 33.49
C ASN A 36 -20.30 -19.29 32.70
N PRO A 37 -19.56 -18.37 33.35
CA PRO A 37 -18.64 -17.46 32.66
C PRO A 37 -17.55 -18.21 31.87
N LEU A 38 -17.17 -19.42 32.30
CA LEU A 38 -16.20 -20.25 31.59
C LEU A 38 -16.74 -20.77 30.25
N TYR A 39 -18.03 -21.13 30.19
CA TYR A 39 -18.67 -21.58 28.94
C TYR A 39 -18.71 -20.44 27.91
N LEU A 40 -19.08 -19.24 28.33
CA LEU A 40 -19.09 -18.05 27.48
C LEU A 40 -17.68 -17.69 26.99
N ALA A 41 -16.67 -17.77 27.87
CA ALA A 41 -15.27 -17.53 27.51
C ALA A 41 -14.77 -18.57 26.49
N LEU A 42 -15.06 -19.85 26.69
CA LEU A 42 -14.68 -20.92 25.75
C LEU A 42 -15.39 -20.80 24.40
N LEU A 43 -16.69 -20.47 24.41
CA LEU A 43 -17.48 -20.25 23.19
C LEU A 43 -16.91 -19.08 22.40
N LEU A 44 -16.63 -17.96 23.05
CA LEU A 44 -16.03 -16.78 22.40
C LEU A 44 -14.61 -17.09 21.89
N GLY A 45 -13.81 -17.81 22.68
CA GLY A 45 -12.48 -18.26 22.28
C GLY A 45 -12.52 -19.14 21.03
N PHE A 46 -13.46 -20.08 20.97
CA PHE A 46 -13.69 -20.92 19.79
C PHE A 46 -14.03 -20.09 18.55
N PHE A 47 -15.01 -19.17 18.64
CA PHE A 47 -15.36 -18.29 17.53
C PHE A 47 -14.19 -17.41 17.08
N SER A 48 -13.39 -16.94 18.03
CA SER A 48 -12.20 -16.12 17.76
C SER A 48 -11.14 -16.91 17.00
N VAL A 49 -10.87 -18.16 17.42
CA VAL A 49 -9.93 -19.06 16.74
C VAL A 49 -10.41 -19.40 15.33
N VAL A 50 -11.68 -19.76 15.16
CA VAL A 50 -12.25 -20.06 13.83
C VAL A 50 -12.17 -18.84 12.91
N SER A 51 -12.47 -17.65 13.42
CA SER A 51 -12.38 -16.40 12.65
C SER A 51 -10.94 -16.09 12.25
N ALA A 52 -9.99 -16.22 13.18
CA ALA A 52 -8.57 -16.00 12.92
C ALA A 52 -8.01 -16.99 11.88
N LEU A 53 -8.37 -18.27 11.98
CA LEU A 53 -7.96 -19.30 11.01
C LEU A 53 -8.53 -19.01 9.61
N THR A 54 -9.79 -18.61 9.55
CA THR A 54 -10.45 -18.25 8.28
C THR A 54 -9.76 -17.04 7.64
N LEU A 55 -9.49 -15.99 8.42
CA LEU A 55 -8.81 -14.80 7.93
C LEU A 55 -7.36 -15.09 7.51
N SER A 56 -6.63 -15.88 8.29
CA SER A 56 -5.26 -16.28 7.97
C SER A 56 -5.17 -17.12 6.70
N SER A 57 -6.11 -18.04 6.48
CA SER A 57 -6.19 -18.83 5.26
C SER A 57 -6.46 -17.94 4.04
N ALA A 58 -7.40 -17.00 4.17
CA ALA A 58 -7.67 -16.03 3.11
C ALA A 58 -6.45 -15.15 2.80
N PHE A 59 -5.70 -14.73 3.82
CA PHE A 59 -4.47 -13.96 3.66
C PHE A 59 -3.41 -14.75 2.89
N LEU A 60 -3.11 -15.98 3.31
CA LEU A 60 -2.12 -16.84 2.63
C LEU A 60 -2.51 -17.18 1.18
N ALA A 61 -3.81 -17.38 0.91
CA ALA A 61 -4.30 -17.66 -0.43
C ALA A 61 -4.29 -16.43 -1.37
N THR A 62 -4.23 -15.21 -0.82
CA THR A 62 -4.29 -13.96 -1.61
C THR A 62 -2.97 -13.23 -1.70
N GLU A 63 -1.99 -13.54 -0.86
CA GLU A 63 -0.66 -12.92 -0.82
C GLU A 63 0.03 -12.93 -2.19
N GLU A 64 0.11 -14.10 -2.84
CA GLU A 64 0.77 -14.22 -4.17
C GLU A 64 0.08 -13.37 -5.25
N ALA A 65 -1.26 -13.30 -5.23
CA ALA A 65 -2.03 -12.51 -6.19
C ALA A 65 -1.88 -11.00 -5.95
N ILE A 66 -1.74 -10.59 -4.69
CA ILE A 66 -1.47 -9.20 -4.29
C ILE A 66 -0.08 -8.80 -4.75
N ASP A 67 0.92 -9.64 -4.51
CA ASP A 67 2.31 -9.38 -4.90
C ASP A 67 2.48 -9.30 -6.41
N LEU A 68 1.81 -10.17 -7.18
CA LEU A 68 1.85 -10.12 -8.63
C LEU A 68 1.26 -8.80 -9.14
N ARG A 69 0.10 -8.38 -8.61
CA ARG A 69 -0.52 -7.09 -8.98
C ARG A 69 0.35 -5.90 -8.61
N HIS A 70 0.97 -5.90 -7.43
CA HIS A 70 1.90 -4.85 -7.03
C HIS A 70 3.10 -4.76 -7.97
N LYS A 71 3.65 -5.89 -8.43
CA LYS A 71 4.74 -5.91 -9.42
C LYS A 71 4.29 -5.35 -10.76
N GLU A 72 3.12 -5.76 -11.26
CA GLU A 72 2.57 -5.24 -12.51
C GLU A 72 2.31 -3.73 -12.45
N ASP A 73 1.74 -3.24 -11.35
CA ASP A 73 1.44 -1.82 -11.16
C ASP A 73 2.72 -1.00 -11.03
N LEU A 74 3.76 -1.55 -10.39
CA LEU A 74 5.09 -0.95 -10.34
C LEU A 74 5.71 -0.88 -11.74
N GLN A 75 5.68 -1.97 -12.51
CA GLN A 75 6.21 -2.00 -13.88
C GLN A 75 5.50 -1.00 -14.78
N LYS A 76 4.16 -0.94 -14.74
CA LYS A 76 3.38 0.07 -15.46
C LYS A 76 3.78 1.47 -15.05
N SER A 77 3.94 1.72 -13.75
CA SER A 77 4.33 3.03 -13.24
C SER A 77 5.73 3.44 -13.70
N LEU A 78 6.68 2.50 -13.76
CA LEU A 78 8.04 2.74 -14.25
C LEU A 78 8.06 3.05 -15.75
N ALA A 79 7.30 2.31 -16.56
CA ALA A 79 7.17 2.56 -18.00
C ALA A 79 6.57 3.94 -18.33
N LEU A 80 5.80 4.52 -17.39
CA LEU A 80 5.25 5.87 -17.54
C LEU A 80 6.29 6.99 -17.32
N VAL A 81 7.44 6.69 -16.71
CA VAL A 81 8.48 7.68 -16.39
C VAL A 81 9.81 7.40 -17.08
N ILE A 82 10.08 6.16 -17.48
CA ILE A 82 11.23 5.77 -18.28
C ILE A 82 10.67 5.14 -19.57
N PRO A 83 10.88 5.78 -20.74
CA PRO A 83 10.50 5.20 -22.02
C PRO A 83 11.22 3.87 -22.31
N ASP A 84 10.50 2.94 -22.96
CA ASP A 84 11.01 1.60 -23.29
C ASP A 84 12.26 1.61 -24.20
N ASP A 85 12.48 2.68 -24.98
CA ASP A 85 13.65 2.84 -25.84
C ASP A 85 14.93 3.23 -25.08
N ARG A 86 14.83 3.46 -23.76
CA ARG A 86 15.96 3.83 -22.88
C ARG A 86 16.53 2.65 -22.09
N HIS A 87 15.99 1.45 -22.24
CA HIS A 87 16.53 0.29 -21.54
C HIS A 87 16.29 -1.05 -22.24
N ASP A 88 17.16 -2.02 -21.97
CA ASP A 88 17.02 -3.43 -22.33
C ASP A 88 16.99 -4.35 -21.09
N ASN A 89 17.23 -3.81 -19.89
CA ASN A 89 17.16 -4.53 -18.63
C ASN A 89 15.77 -4.49 -17.98
N ASP A 90 15.51 -5.44 -17.07
CA ASP A 90 14.36 -5.39 -16.17
C ASP A 90 14.66 -4.42 -15.01
N LEU A 91 13.87 -3.34 -14.94
CA LEU A 91 14.07 -2.24 -13.99
C LEU A 91 13.85 -2.66 -12.52
N VAL A 92 12.91 -3.57 -12.27
CA VAL A 92 12.48 -3.97 -10.92
C VAL A 92 13.50 -4.91 -10.30
N THR A 93 13.96 -5.90 -11.05
CA THR A 93 14.98 -6.87 -10.61
C THR A 93 16.37 -6.23 -10.51
N SER A 94 16.64 -5.20 -11.30
CA SER A 94 17.90 -4.43 -11.24
C SER A 94 17.91 -3.37 -10.14
N ALA A 95 16.86 -3.28 -9.33
CA ALA A 95 16.72 -2.25 -8.32
C ALA A 95 17.75 -2.39 -7.20
N PHE A 96 18.23 -1.27 -6.68
CA PHE A 96 19.17 -1.22 -5.58
C PHE A 96 18.84 -0.08 -4.62
N THR A 97 19.23 -0.22 -3.36
CA THR A 97 19.08 0.83 -2.36
C THR A 97 20.32 1.72 -2.35
N LEU A 98 20.14 3.00 -2.62
CA LEU A 98 21.17 4.00 -2.47
C LEU A 98 21.01 4.74 -1.15
N LYS A 99 22.10 4.84 -0.38
CA LYS A 99 22.16 5.66 0.82
C LYS A 99 22.81 7.01 0.50
N SER A 100 22.05 8.08 0.61
CA SER A 100 22.54 9.46 0.51
C SER A 100 23.50 9.78 1.66
N GLU A 101 24.31 10.82 1.49
CA GLU A 101 25.21 11.33 2.54
C GLU A 101 24.44 11.82 3.77
N ASP A 102 23.22 12.32 3.56
CA ASP A 102 22.30 12.73 4.63
C ASP A 102 21.66 11.54 5.36
N GLY A 103 22.06 10.30 5.05
CA GLY A 103 21.55 9.07 5.66
C GLY A 103 20.20 8.59 5.10
N ILE A 104 19.62 9.31 4.14
CA ILE A 104 18.36 8.93 3.48
C ILE A 104 18.62 7.76 2.56
N GLU A 105 17.92 6.65 2.79
CA GLU A 105 17.92 5.48 1.91
C GLU A 105 16.80 5.59 0.89
N LYS A 106 17.12 5.30 -0.38
CA LYS A 106 16.16 5.37 -1.48
C LYS A 106 16.33 4.17 -2.39
N LEU A 107 15.22 3.49 -2.67
CA LEU A 107 15.16 2.43 -3.68
C LEU A 107 15.20 3.08 -5.07
N VAL A 108 16.17 2.66 -5.87
CA VAL A 108 16.45 3.18 -7.22
C VAL A 108 16.28 2.06 -8.22
N TYR A 109 15.57 2.34 -9.31
CA TYR A 109 15.30 1.46 -10.44
C TYR A 109 16.14 1.94 -11.63
N PRO A 110 17.29 1.32 -11.92
CA PRO A 110 18.15 1.78 -12.99
C PRO A 110 17.71 1.22 -14.35
N ALA A 111 17.67 2.11 -15.34
CA ALA A 111 17.47 1.81 -16.74
C ALA A 111 18.81 1.79 -17.46
N ARG A 112 19.13 0.63 -18.03
CA ARG A 112 20.36 0.40 -18.78
C ARG A 112 20.06 -0.03 -20.19
N LEU A 113 20.84 0.47 -21.13
CA LEU A 113 20.82 0.06 -22.53
C LEU A 113 22.23 -0.37 -22.93
N GLY A 114 22.38 -1.59 -23.44
CA GLY A 114 23.70 -2.15 -23.76
C GLY A 114 24.64 -2.22 -22.55
N GLY A 115 24.08 -2.34 -21.34
CA GLY A 115 24.83 -2.36 -20.08
C GLY A 115 25.26 -0.99 -19.54
N GLN A 116 24.99 0.11 -20.25
CA GLN A 116 25.28 1.48 -19.78
C GLN A 116 24.06 2.08 -19.09
N LEU A 117 24.26 2.84 -18.01
CA LEU A 117 23.16 3.54 -17.33
C LEU A 117 22.69 4.73 -18.16
N GLU A 118 21.45 4.65 -18.63
CA GLU A 118 20.80 5.71 -19.43
C GLU A 118 19.85 6.55 -18.59
N ALA A 119 19.20 5.95 -17.60
CA ALA A 119 18.29 6.64 -16.70
C ALA A 119 18.14 5.91 -15.34
N VAL A 120 17.51 6.58 -14.40
CA VAL A 120 17.10 6.03 -13.11
C VAL A 120 15.70 6.48 -12.78
N ALA A 121 14.94 5.63 -12.12
CA ALA A 121 13.68 5.99 -11.50
C ALA A 121 13.73 5.79 -9.99
N TYR A 122 13.05 6.66 -9.25
CA TYR A 122 12.90 6.54 -7.81
C TYR A 122 11.74 7.39 -7.31
N GLN A 123 11.27 7.06 -6.12
CA GLN A 123 10.14 7.74 -5.50
C GLN A 123 10.62 8.89 -4.60
N THR A 124 9.86 9.98 -4.57
CA THR A 124 9.97 11.07 -3.61
C THR A 124 8.61 11.32 -2.96
N THR A 125 8.64 11.78 -1.72
CA THR A 125 7.41 12.04 -0.96
C THR A 125 7.39 13.50 -0.52
N ALA A 126 6.25 14.14 -0.67
CA ALA A 126 6.01 15.48 -0.12
C ALA A 126 4.64 15.53 0.57
N LEU A 127 4.48 16.45 1.53
CA LEU A 127 3.21 16.64 2.22
C LEU A 127 2.30 17.57 1.40
N GLY A 128 1.18 17.02 0.92
CA GLY A 128 0.08 17.73 0.27
C GLY A 128 -0.93 18.30 1.26
N TYR A 129 -2.13 18.63 0.77
CA TYR A 129 -3.23 19.08 1.62
C TYR A 129 -3.89 17.91 2.36
N GLY A 130 -4.13 16.80 1.64
CA GLY A 130 -4.80 15.62 2.17
C GLY A 130 -3.86 14.63 2.87
N GLY A 131 -2.55 14.82 2.76
CA GLY A 131 -1.53 13.93 3.34
C GLY A 131 -0.31 13.76 2.43
N PRO A 132 0.50 12.71 2.66
CA PRO A 132 1.66 12.41 1.81
C PRO A 132 1.25 12.17 0.35
N ILE A 133 2.03 12.74 -0.57
CA ILE A 133 1.95 12.51 -2.01
C ILE A 133 3.21 11.78 -2.41
N LEU A 134 3.05 10.55 -2.92
CA LEU A 134 4.13 9.73 -3.44
C LEU A 134 4.30 9.99 -4.94
N VAL A 135 5.46 10.51 -5.32
CA VAL A 135 5.79 10.90 -6.69
C VAL A 135 6.91 10.01 -7.20
N LEU A 136 6.72 9.41 -8.36
CA LEU A 136 7.75 8.68 -9.10
C LEU A 136 8.36 9.59 -10.15
N LEU A 137 9.69 9.65 -10.18
CA LEU A 137 10.45 10.41 -11.17
C LEU A 137 11.28 9.43 -12.00
N GLY A 138 11.38 9.69 -13.31
CA GLY A 138 12.41 9.13 -14.18
C GLY A 138 13.37 10.25 -14.59
N VAL A 139 14.66 10.05 -14.35
CA VAL A 139 15.72 11.03 -14.61
C VAL A 139 16.79 10.37 -15.48
N ASP A 140 17.16 10.99 -16.59
CA ASP A 140 18.23 10.48 -17.43
C ASP A 140 19.62 10.70 -16.82
N LYS A 141 20.64 10.09 -17.42
CA LYS A 141 22.05 10.20 -16.99
C LYS A 141 22.57 11.65 -16.95
N ASP A 142 21.94 12.56 -17.67
CA ASP A 142 22.33 13.97 -17.75
C ASP A 142 21.62 14.85 -16.72
N GLY A 143 20.60 14.31 -16.02
CA GLY A 143 19.85 15.01 -14.97
C GLY A 143 18.55 15.65 -15.47
N GLN A 144 18.08 15.28 -16.66
CA GLN A 144 16.81 15.71 -17.23
C GLN A 144 15.68 14.75 -16.85
N LEU A 145 14.50 15.30 -16.54
CA LEU A 145 13.30 14.52 -16.29
C LEU A 145 12.81 13.88 -17.60
N LEU A 146 12.75 12.55 -17.62
CA LEU A 146 12.08 11.78 -18.65
C LEU A 146 10.56 11.77 -18.42
N GLY A 147 10.15 11.69 -17.15
CA GLY A 147 8.75 11.73 -16.77
C GLY A 147 8.54 11.81 -15.26
N VAL A 148 7.34 12.23 -14.87
CA VAL A 148 6.89 12.31 -13.49
C VAL A 148 5.48 11.71 -13.40
N ARG A 149 5.23 10.88 -12.39
CA ARG A 149 3.91 10.34 -12.08
C ARG A 149 3.62 10.41 -10.60
N VAL A 150 2.36 10.59 -10.24
CA VAL A 150 1.90 10.46 -8.86
C VAL A 150 1.39 9.03 -8.69
N LEU A 151 1.94 8.31 -7.71
CA LEU A 151 1.57 6.92 -7.42
C LEU A 151 0.47 6.83 -6.36
N GLN A 152 0.47 7.77 -5.41
CA GLN A 152 -0.45 7.76 -4.29
C GLN A 152 -0.65 9.18 -3.74
N HIS A 153 -1.89 9.51 -3.40
CA HIS A 153 -2.24 10.71 -2.64
C HIS A 153 -3.62 10.58 -1.99
N ALA A 154 -3.97 11.52 -1.12
CA ALA A 154 -5.28 11.65 -0.49
C ALA A 154 -5.93 13.03 -0.75
N GLU A 155 -5.52 13.70 -1.82
CA GLU A 155 -6.05 15.00 -2.22
C GLU A 155 -7.53 14.96 -2.60
N THR A 156 -8.22 16.09 -2.42
CA THR A 156 -9.66 16.20 -2.66
C THR A 156 -10.00 16.01 -4.15
N PRO A 157 -10.90 15.06 -4.49
CA PRO A 157 -11.36 14.86 -5.87
C PRO A 157 -11.96 16.13 -6.48
N GLY A 158 -11.65 16.39 -7.75
CA GLY A 158 -12.06 17.57 -8.51
C GLY A 158 -11.29 18.86 -8.19
N LEU A 159 -10.41 18.85 -7.17
CA LEU A 159 -9.66 20.04 -6.73
C LEU A 159 -8.14 19.82 -6.81
N GLY A 160 -7.62 18.82 -6.08
CA GLY A 160 -6.19 18.52 -5.99
C GLY A 160 -5.74 17.30 -6.80
N ASP A 161 -6.69 16.44 -7.22
CA ASP A 161 -6.46 15.23 -8.03
C ASP A 161 -5.99 15.52 -9.47
N LYS A 162 -5.97 16.78 -9.90
CA LYS A 162 -5.40 17.18 -11.20
C LYS A 162 -3.92 16.85 -11.36
N ILE A 163 -3.23 16.46 -10.29
CA ILE A 163 -1.87 15.90 -10.36
C ILE A 163 -1.82 14.50 -10.97
N GLU A 164 -2.95 13.79 -11.06
CA GLU A 164 -3.06 12.50 -11.75
C GLU A 164 -3.06 12.72 -13.27
N ALA A 165 -2.35 11.85 -14.00
CA ALA A 165 -2.17 11.99 -15.45
C ALA A 165 -3.44 11.70 -16.27
N ASP A 166 -4.40 10.97 -15.71
CA ASP A 166 -5.73 10.70 -16.29
C ASP A 166 -6.72 11.86 -16.06
N ARG A 167 -6.42 12.78 -15.12
CA ARG A 167 -7.23 13.96 -14.82
C ARG A 167 -6.77 15.20 -15.57
N SER A 168 -5.47 15.39 -15.74
CA SER A 168 -4.92 16.51 -16.50
C SER A 168 -3.50 16.27 -17.02
N ASP A 169 -3.06 17.10 -17.97
CA ASP A 169 -1.69 17.11 -18.50
C ASP A 169 -0.69 17.79 -17.56
N TRP A 170 -1.12 18.32 -16.42
CA TRP A 170 -0.28 19.15 -15.55
C TRP A 170 1.01 18.44 -15.12
N ILE A 171 0.91 17.16 -14.74
CA ILE A 171 2.05 16.36 -14.28
C ILE A 171 3.03 15.99 -15.41
N THR A 172 2.57 15.95 -16.67
CA THR A 172 3.44 15.61 -17.80
C THR A 172 4.29 16.79 -18.25
N ARG A 173 3.95 18.02 -17.85
CA ARG A 173 4.71 19.25 -18.17
C ARG A 173 6.10 19.31 -17.54
N PHE A 174 6.40 18.40 -16.61
CA PHE A 174 7.73 18.28 -16.01
C PHE A 174 8.75 17.60 -16.94
N ALA A 175 8.29 16.81 -17.92
CA ALA A 175 9.18 16.11 -18.85
C ALA A 175 10.04 17.12 -19.64
N GLY A 176 11.32 16.80 -19.80
CA GLY A 176 12.32 17.65 -20.43
C GLY A 176 12.92 18.73 -19.52
N LEU A 177 12.43 18.92 -18.30
CA LEU A 177 13.00 19.90 -17.35
C LEU A 177 14.17 19.31 -16.55
N SER A 178 15.11 20.15 -16.16
CA SER A 178 16.27 19.83 -15.33
C SER A 178 16.63 21.03 -14.45
N LEU A 179 17.52 20.83 -13.47
CA LEU A 179 18.06 21.96 -12.68
C LEU A 179 18.94 22.90 -13.52
N GLY A 180 19.43 22.44 -14.67
CA GLY A 180 20.26 23.23 -15.58
C GLY A 180 19.47 24.06 -16.60
N ASN A 181 18.24 23.66 -16.95
CA ASN A 181 17.44 24.34 -17.97
C ASN A 181 16.23 25.11 -17.42
N LEU A 182 15.90 24.96 -16.13
CA LEU A 182 14.92 25.75 -15.44
C LEU A 182 15.55 26.43 -14.23
N LEU A 183 15.43 27.77 -14.18
CA LEU A 183 15.99 28.57 -13.09
C LEU A 183 15.49 28.10 -11.71
N PRO A 184 16.34 28.14 -10.66
CA PRO A 184 15.98 27.64 -9.32
C PRO A 184 14.69 28.23 -8.74
N GLU A 185 14.39 29.50 -9.03
CA GLU A 185 13.20 30.22 -8.57
C GLU A 185 11.95 29.82 -9.34
N LYS A 186 12.12 29.24 -10.53
CA LYS A 186 11.02 28.79 -11.38
C LYS A 186 10.44 27.44 -10.98
N TRP A 187 11.10 26.72 -10.08
CA TRP A 187 10.56 25.54 -9.37
C TRP A 187 9.55 25.92 -8.28
N ALA A 188 8.51 26.64 -8.68
CA ALA A 188 7.37 27.01 -7.84
C ALA A 188 6.11 27.14 -8.71
N VAL A 189 4.94 27.30 -8.07
CA VAL A 189 3.73 27.65 -8.81
C VAL A 189 3.79 29.10 -9.30
N LYS A 190 3.07 29.45 -10.37
CA LYS A 190 3.06 30.80 -10.97
C LYS A 190 2.62 31.87 -9.96
N LYS A 191 1.68 31.53 -9.06
CA LYS A 191 1.27 32.42 -7.94
C LYS A 191 2.43 32.82 -7.03
N ASP A 192 3.47 31.99 -6.95
CA ASP A 192 4.67 32.22 -6.15
C ASP A 192 5.87 32.66 -7.02
N GLY A 193 5.63 33.07 -8.28
CA GLY A 193 6.66 33.54 -9.22
C GLY A 193 7.32 32.45 -10.08
N GLY A 194 6.86 31.20 -9.94
CA GLY A 194 7.42 30.05 -10.64
C GLY A 194 6.84 29.78 -12.03
N ALA A 195 7.09 28.58 -12.58
CA ALA A 195 6.69 28.20 -13.93
C ALA A 195 5.41 27.34 -13.99
N PHE A 196 4.99 26.73 -12.88
CA PHE A 196 3.93 25.72 -12.87
C PHE A 196 2.56 26.31 -12.50
N ASP A 197 1.49 25.93 -13.19
CA ASP A 197 0.15 26.42 -12.84
C ASP A 197 -0.29 25.92 -11.45
N GLN A 198 -0.96 26.77 -10.67
CA GLN A 198 -1.68 26.35 -9.48
C GLN A 198 -3.11 25.90 -9.84
N PHE A 199 -3.72 25.06 -9.00
CA PHE A 199 -5.14 24.76 -9.12
C PHE A 199 -5.98 25.79 -8.36
N SER A 200 -7.08 26.21 -8.98
CA SER A 200 -8.05 27.11 -8.33
C SER A 200 -8.57 26.45 -7.05
N GLY A 201 -8.46 27.13 -5.91
CA GLY A 201 -8.87 26.61 -4.61
C GLY A 201 -7.94 25.55 -3.97
N ALA A 202 -6.96 25.00 -4.69
CA ALA A 202 -6.02 23.99 -4.17
C ALA A 202 -4.57 24.31 -4.55
N THR A 203 -3.97 25.31 -3.91
CA THR A 203 -2.57 25.69 -4.19
C THR A 203 -1.55 24.86 -3.39
N ILE A 204 -1.95 24.18 -2.31
CA ILE A 204 -1.04 23.38 -1.48
C ILE A 204 -0.53 22.15 -2.24
N THR A 205 -1.42 21.45 -2.94
CA THR A 205 -1.14 20.26 -3.74
C THR A 205 -0.08 20.47 -4.84
N PRO A 206 -0.24 21.41 -5.79
CA PRO A 206 0.76 21.61 -6.85
C PRO A 206 2.09 22.11 -6.28
N ARG A 207 2.09 22.90 -5.19
CA ARG A 207 3.33 23.30 -4.50
C ARG A 207 4.08 22.10 -3.94
N ALA A 208 3.37 21.16 -3.32
CA ALA A 208 3.97 19.95 -2.77
C ALA A 208 4.61 19.10 -3.87
N VAL A 209 3.93 18.91 -5.00
CA VAL A 209 4.48 18.15 -6.13
C VAL A 209 5.69 18.84 -6.75
N VAL A 210 5.62 20.15 -7.04
CA VAL A 210 6.77 20.90 -7.58
C VAL A 210 7.98 20.80 -6.66
N ARG A 211 7.77 20.92 -5.34
CA ARG A 211 8.83 20.74 -4.34
C ARG A 211 9.41 19.33 -4.36
N SER A 212 8.55 18.31 -4.38
CA SER A 212 8.95 16.89 -4.45
C SER A 212 9.82 16.62 -5.67
N VAL A 213 9.42 17.14 -6.84
CA VAL A 213 10.18 16.97 -8.08
C VAL A 213 11.54 17.67 -8.00
N LYS A 214 11.58 18.93 -7.53
CA LYS A 214 12.84 19.67 -7.35
C LYS A 214 13.79 18.92 -6.40
N GLN A 215 13.28 18.42 -5.28
CA GLN A 215 14.07 17.62 -4.33
C GLN A 215 14.56 16.31 -4.94
N GLY A 216 13.74 15.67 -5.77
CA GLY A 216 14.14 14.49 -6.53
C GLY A 216 15.31 14.76 -7.47
N LEU A 217 15.30 15.87 -8.20
CA LEU A 217 16.43 16.27 -9.04
C LEU A 217 17.68 16.63 -8.23
N GLN A 218 17.51 17.31 -7.09
CA GLN A 218 18.64 17.59 -6.19
C GLN A 218 19.28 16.32 -5.65
N PHE A 219 18.48 15.31 -5.30
CA PHE A 219 18.98 14.00 -4.91
C PHE A 219 19.79 13.35 -6.04
N PHE A 220 19.33 13.43 -7.29
CA PHE A 220 20.09 12.93 -8.44
C PHE A 220 21.46 13.60 -8.53
N GLU A 221 21.49 14.94 -8.57
CA GLU A 221 22.74 15.70 -8.72
C GLU A 221 23.75 15.40 -7.60
N GLN A 222 23.28 15.36 -6.35
CA GLN A 222 24.12 15.05 -5.19
C GLN A 222 24.68 13.62 -5.22
N ASN A 223 23.97 12.68 -5.84
CA ASN A 223 24.33 11.27 -5.85
C ASN A 223 24.74 10.77 -7.25
N LYS A 224 24.92 11.66 -8.22
CA LYS A 224 25.12 11.33 -9.64
C LYS A 224 26.28 10.38 -9.84
N ALA A 225 27.43 10.66 -9.20
CA ALA A 225 28.60 9.80 -9.26
C ALA A 225 28.32 8.38 -8.73
N LYS A 226 27.59 8.26 -7.60
CA LYS A 226 27.26 6.97 -6.98
C LYS A 226 26.24 6.18 -7.79
N LEU A 227 25.29 6.87 -8.42
CA LEU A 227 24.29 6.30 -9.32
C LEU A 227 24.94 5.75 -10.59
N LEU A 228 25.78 6.55 -11.25
CA LEU A 228 26.48 6.17 -12.49
C LEU A 228 27.52 5.07 -12.28
N ALA A 229 28.12 4.97 -11.09
CA ALA A 229 29.12 3.97 -10.76
C ALA A 229 28.54 2.58 -10.43
N GLN A 230 27.21 2.42 -10.33
CA GLN A 230 26.63 1.11 -10.02
C GLN A 230 26.84 0.12 -11.18
N PRO A 231 27.47 -1.03 -10.93
CA PRO A 231 27.71 -2.03 -11.96
C PRO A 231 26.38 -2.53 -12.54
N SER A 232 26.37 -2.87 -13.84
CA SER A 232 25.28 -3.65 -14.42
C SER A 232 25.31 -5.04 -13.77
N ASP A 233 24.28 -5.41 -13.01
CA ASP A 233 24.21 -6.76 -12.47
C ASP A 233 24.06 -7.70 -13.67
N LYS A 234 25.14 -8.43 -13.99
CA LYS A 234 25.08 -9.49 -14.99
C LYS A 234 24.24 -10.59 -14.36
N SER A 235 22.97 -10.66 -14.76
CA SER A 235 22.07 -11.81 -14.69
C SER A 235 22.71 -13.03 -14.02
N LYS A 236 22.24 -13.38 -12.82
CA LYS A 236 22.26 -14.77 -12.42
C LYS A 236 21.46 -15.53 -13.48
N GLY A 237 22.16 -16.40 -14.20
CA GLY A 237 21.56 -17.42 -15.06
C GLY A 237 20.82 -18.49 -14.27
#